data_AF-A0A1I4G817-F1
#
_entry.id   AF-A0A1I4G817-F1
#
_cell.length_a   1.000
_cell.length_b   1.000
_cell.length_c   1.000
_cell.angle_alpha   90.00
_cell.angle_beta   90.00
_cell.angle_gamma   90.00
#
_symmetry.space_group_name_H-M   'P 1'
#
loop_
_entity.id
_entity.type
_entity.pdbx_description
1 polymer ?
#
loop_
_entity_poly.entity_id
_entity_poly.type
_entity_poly.pdbx_seq_one_letter_code
_entity_poly.pdbx_strand_id
1 'polypeptide(L)'
;MSTPSNPSWRYGVYVFPLVPLLSATSYVGSRAMFSTMDDELWRFLAGFVLSVLGQWLAVVFAVVVLAAVVLDARALATRGAWTPNTFVYGFAGLVHLFGAVLWMAYLLSVPALGYYVYRRRRHFG
;
A
#
# COMPACT_ATOMS: atom_id res chain seq x y z
N MET A 1 -18.06 15.31 28.18
CA MET A 1 -17.76 15.20 26.74
C MET A 1 -16.93 13.95 26.53
N SER A 2 -17.42 12.98 25.77
CA SER A 2 -16.63 11.83 25.33
C SER A 2 -15.56 12.31 24.35
N THR A 3 -14.31 11.95 24.60
CA THR A 3 -13.22 12.15 23.62
C THR A 3 -13.59 11.41 22.32
N PRO A 4 -13.64 12.08 21.15
CA PRO A 4 -13.98 11.42 19.90
C PRO A 4 -12.98 10.31 19.59
N SER A 5 -13.46 9.08 19.45
CA SER A 5 -12.63 7.89 19.21
C SER A 5 -11.74 8.06 17.98
N ASN A 6 -10.46 7.71 18.07
CA ASN A 6 -9.49 7.82 16.97
C ASN A 6 -9.95 6.92 15.80
N PRO A 7 -10.01 7.39 14.53
CA PRO A 7 -10.55 6.60 13.43
C PRO A 7 -9.78 5.28 13.24
N SER A 8 -10.50 4.17 13.06
CA SER A 8 -9.93 2.84 12.82
C SER A 8 -9.28 2.70 11.44
N TRP A 9 -9.63 3.56 10.48
CA TRP A 9 -9.07 3.59 9.12
C TRP A 9 -7.54 3.64 9.08
N ARG A 10 -6.90 4.18 10.11
CA ARG A 10 -5.44 4.19 10.28
C ARG A 10 -4.78 2.83 10.08
N TYR A 11 -5.43 1.75 10.48
CA TYR A 11 -4.87 0.41 10.35
C TYR A 11 -4.72 0.00 8.89
N GLY A 12 -5.66 0.38 8.03
CA GLY A 12 -5.54 0.17 6.59
C GLY A 12 -4.42 1.00 5.97
N VAL A 13 -4.21 2.23 6.45
CA VAL A 13 -3.08 3.06 6.01
C VAL A 13 -1.74 2.41 6.37
N TYR A 14 -1.62 1.81 7.55
CA TYR A 14 -0.37 1.18 8.01
C TYR A 14 0.06 -0.04 7.20
N VAL A 15 -0.82 -0.58 6.35
CA VAL A 15 -0.49 -1.71 5.46
C VAL A 15 0.33 -1.26 4.24
N PHE A 16 0.54 0.04 4.00
CA PHE A 16 1.28 0.52 2.83
C PHE A 16 2.68 -0.09 2.59
N PRO A 17 3.49 -0.49 3.60
CA PRO A 17 4.78 -1.12 3.34
C PRO A 17 4.65 -2.56 2.82
N LEU A 18 3.52 -3.23 3.07
CA LEU A 18 3.27 -4.60 2.60
C LEU A 18 3.17 -4.65 1.07
N VAL A 19 2.58 -3.63 0.45
CA VAL A 19 2.33 -3.56 -0.99
C VAL A 19 3.62 -3.65 -1.83
N PRO A 20 4.69 -2.85 -1.59
CA PRO A 20 5.95 -3.00 -2.32
C PRO A 20 6.66 -4.33 -2.00
N LEU A 21 6.50 -4.89 -0.79
CA LEU A 21 7.05 -6.21 -0.46
C LEU A 21 6.37 -7.32 -1.29
N LEU A 22 5.04 -7.28 -1.42
CA LEU A 22 4.29 -8.22 -2.26
C LEU A 22 4.64 -8.07 -3.74
N SER A 23 4.86 -6.84 -4.20
CA SER A 23 5.31 -6.57 -5.58
C SER A 23 6.73 -7.11 -5.82
N ALA A 24 7.63 -6.98 -4.85
CA ALA A 24 8.96 -7.58 -4.90
C ALA A 24 8.89 -9.11 -4.93
N THR A 25 8.03 -9.71 -4.11
CA THR A 25 7.75 -11.16 -4.12
C THR A 25 7.24 -11.62 -5.48
N SER A 26 6.33 -10.85 -6.09
CA SER A 26 5.83 -11.14 -7.44
C SER A 26 6.96 -11.11 -8.48
N TYR A 27 7.81 -10.08 -8.42
CA TYR A 27 8.99 -9.97 -9.27
C TYR A 27 9.93 -11.18 -9.14
N VAL A 28 10.26 -11.59 -7.92
CA VAL A 28 11.08 -12.79 -7.66
C VAL A 28 10.43 -14.04 -8.24
N GLY A 29 9.11 -14.21 -8.03
CA GLY A 29 8.35 -15.33 -8.60
C GLY A 29 8.42 -15.36 -10.13
N SER A 30 8.24 -14.22 -10.79
CA SER A 30 8.34 -14.12 -12.25
C SER A 30 9.72 -14.47 -12.77
N ARG A 31 10.78 -14.02 -12.07
CA ARG A 31 12.17 -14.34 -12.44
C ARG A 31 12.45 -15.83 -12.31
N ALA A 32 11.99 -16.46 -11.23
CA ALA A 32 12.12 -17.90 -11.03
C ALA A 32 11.38 -18.67 -12.14
N MET A 33 10.14 -18.31 -12.42
CA MET A 33 9.31 -18.91 -13.48
C MET A 33 10.02 -18.89 -14.85
N PHE A 34 10.49 -17.72 -15.30
CA PHE A 34 11.16 -17.60 -16.59
C PHE A 34 12.51 -18.32 -16.64
N SER A 35 13.22 -18.41 -15.51
CA SER A 35 14.53 -19.08 -15.46
C SER A 35 14.45 -20.60 -15.50
N THR A 36 13.29 -21.20 -15.24
CA THR A 36 13.14 -22.67 -15.13
C THR A 36 12.08 -23.23 -16.08
N MET A 37 11.64 -22.46 -17.07
CA MET A 37 10.49 -22.82 -17.91
C MET A 37 10.73 -24.10 -18.74
N ASP A 38 11.98 -24.34 -19.15
CA ASP A 38 12.34 -25.49 -19.99
C ASP A 38 12.96 -26.66 -19.21
N ASP A 39 13.35 -26.42 -17.94
CA ASP A 39 14.19 -27.35 -17.19
C ASP A 39 13.43 -28.08 -16.06
N GLU A 40 12.55 -27.38 -15.34
CA GLU A 40 12.05 -27.87 -14.05
C GLU A 40 10.62 -27.40 -13.75
N LEU A 41 9.64 -28.24 -14.13
CA LEU A 41 8.20 -27.94 -14.04
C LEU A 41 7.75 -27.44 -12.66
N TRP A 42 8.23 -28.06 -11.57
CA TRP A 42 7.78 -27.68 -10.23
C TRP A 42 8.30 -26.30 -9.81
N ARG A 43 9.52 -25.91 -10.22
CA ARG A 43 10.05 -24.56 -9.98
C ARG A 43 9.32 -23.53 -10.81
N PHE A 44 9.02 -23.88 -12.06
CA PHE A 44 8.19 -23.05 -12.93
C PHE A 44 6.82 -22.77 -12.28
N LEU A 45 6.13 -23.82 -11.81
CA LEU A 45 4.83 -23.70 -11.14
C LEU A 45 4.93 -22.89 -9.84
N ALA A 46 5.94 -23.14 -9.02
CA ALA A 46 6.15 -22.38 -7.79
C ALA A 46 6.39 -20.89 -8.06
N GLY A 47 7.24 -20.56 -9.04
CA GLY A 47 7.48 -19.19 -9.48
C GLY A 47 6.23 -18.52 -10.03
N PHE A 48 5.45 -19.23 -10.85
CA PHE A 48 4.18 -18.75 -11.38
C PHE A 48 3.18 -18.42 -10.26
N VAL A 49 2.97 -19.34 -9.32
CA VAL A 49 2.05 -19.13 -8.18
C VAL A 49 2.51 -17.94 -7.33
N LEU A 50 3.82 -17.86 -7.03
CA LEU A 50 4.37 -16.75 -6.25
C LEU A 50 4.21 -15.40 -6.97
N SER A 51 4.43 -15.38 -8.28
CA SER A 51 4.24 -14.22 -9.15
C SER A 51 2.79 -13.72 -9.10
N VAL A 52 1.84 -14.61 -9.37
CA VAL A 52 0.42 -14.30 -9.45
C VAL A 52 -0.13 -13.88 -8.09
N LEU A 53 0.15 -14.65 -7.03
CA LEU A 53 -0.33 -14.32 -5.69
C LEU A 53 0.28 -13.02 -5.18
N GLY A 54 1.58 -12.81 -5.36
CA GLY A 54 2.25 -11.57 -4.98
C GLY A 54 1.61 -10.35 -5.67
N GLN A 55 1.34 -10.45 -6.97
CA GLN A 55 0.77 -9.36 -7.74
C GLN A 55 -0.66 -9.03 -7.30
N TRP A 56 -1.54 -10.04 -7.21
CA TRP A 56 -2.94 -9.80 -6.85
C TRP A 56 -3.08 -9.33 -5.39
N LEU A 57 -2.29 -9.87 -4.47
CA LEU A 57 -2.28 -9.38 -3.10
C LEU A 57 -1.77 -7.93 -3.04
N ALA A 58 -0.72 -7.57 -3.80
CA ALA A 58 -0.24 -6.19 -3.85
C ALA A 58 -1.34 -5.22 -4.31
N VAL A 59 -2.08 -5.58 -5.37
CA VAL A 59 -3.21 -4.78 -5.87
C VAL A 59 -4.31 -4.64 -4.81
N VAL A 60 -4.76 -5.75 -4.21
CA VAL A 60 -5.82 -5.74 -3.19
C VAL A 60 -5.43 -4.86 -2.00
N PHE A 61 -4.23 -5.04 -1.47
CA PHE A 61 -3.76 -4.22 -0.34
C PHE A 61 -3.54 -2.76 -0.71
N ALA A 62 -3.13 -2.47 -1.95
CA ALA A 62 -3.02 -1.09 -2.40
C ALA A 62 -4.38 -0.38 -2.50
N VAL A 63 -5.43 -1.10 -2.94
CA VAL A 63 -6.81 -0.59 -2.90
C VAL A 63 -7.26 -0.33 -1.45
N VAL A 64 -6.94 -1.23 -0.52
CA VAL A 64 -7.21 -1.03 0.91
C VAL A 64 -6.50 0.23 1.43
N VAL A 65 -5.23 0.43 1.09
CA VAL A 65 -4.45 1.61 1.50
C VAL A 65 -5.06 2.90 0.93
N LEU A 66 -5.45 2.90 -0.35
CA LEU A 66 -6.11 4.04 -1.00
C LEU A 66 -7.44 4.38 -0.32
N ALA A 67 -8.31 3.40 -0.12
CA ALA A 67 -9.58 3.61 0.56
C ALA A 67 -9.35 4.14 1.99
N ALA A 68 -8.43 3.50 2.73
CA ALA A 68 -8.12 3.84 4.10
C ALA A 68 -7.55 5.27 4.23
N VAL A 69 -6.63 5.70 3.36
CA VAL A 69 -6.04 7.04 3.46
C VAL A 69 -7.07 8.13 3.12
N VAL A 70 -7.96 7.89 2.17
CA VAL A 70 -9.04 8.83 1.83
C VAL A 70 -10.04 8.94 2.99
N LEU A 71 -10.47 7.80 3.55
CA LEU A 71 -11.44 7.78 4.64
C LEU A 71 -10.85 8.33 5.95
N ASP A 72 -9.59 8.01 6.27
CA ASP A 72 -8.90 8.56 7.44
C ASP A 72 -8.70 10.07 7.28
N ALA A 73 -8.26 10.56 6.12
CA ALA A 73 -8.09 12.00 5.88
C ALA A 73 -9.41 12.77 6.01
N ARG A 74 -10.51 12.26 5.44
CA ARG A 74 -11.85 12.84 5.60
C ARG A 74 -12.33 12.85 7.05
N ALA A 75 -12.10 11.76 7.79
CA ALA A 75 -12.48 11.66 9.19
C ALA A 75 -11.67 12.59 10.12
N LEU A 76 -10.43 12.93 9.73
CA LEU A 76 -9.58 13.85 10.47
C LEU A 76 -9.86 15.32 10.11
N ALA A 77 -10.32 15.61 8.89
CA ALA A 77 -10.65 16.97 8.44
C ALA A 77 -11.68 17.67 9.35
N THR A 78 -12.55 16.92 10.03
CA THR A 78 -13.57 17.45 10.94
C THR A 78 -13.11 17.65 12.38
N ARG A 79 -11.85 17.32 12.72
CA ARG A 79 -11.35 17.24 14.10
C ARG A 79 -10.41 18.36 14.54
N GLY A 80 -10.05 19.28 13.64
CA GLY A 80 -9.36 20.54 13.96
C GLY A 80 -7.87 20.48 14.38
N ALA A 81 -7.37 19.38 14.96
CA ALA A 81 -5.97 19.31 15.42
C ALA A 81 -4.94 19.23 14.27
N TRP A 82 -5.31 18.56 13.17
CA TRP A 82 -4.61 18.56 11.90
C TRP A 82 -5.59 18.14 10.82
N THR A 83 -5.66 18.92 9.74
CA THR A 83 -6.58 18.71 8.63
C THR A 83 -5.79 18.27 7.39
N PRO A 84 -5.58 16.95 7.19
CA PRO A 84 -4.92 16.46 5.99
C PRO A 84 -5.70 16.82 4.74
N ASN A 85 -5.01 17.29 3.70
CA ASN A 85 -5.65 17.51 2.40
C ASN A 85 -6.00 16.16 1.76
N THR A 86 -7.29 15.85 1.72
CA THR A 86 -7.83 14.58 1.17
C THR A 86 -7.38 14.34 -0.27
N PHE A 87 -7.28 15.38 -1.10
CA PHE A 87 -6.86 15.22 -2.50
C PHE A 87 -5.39 14.84 -2.61
N VAL A 88 -4.52 15.47 -1.83
CA VAL A 88 -3.08 15.19 -1.84
C VAL A 88 -2.80 13.75 -1.39
N TYR A 89 -3.40 13.33 -0.28
CA TYR A 89 -3.16 11.98 0.25
C TYR A 89 -3.94 10.89 -0.50
N GLY A 90 -5.10 11.23 -1.08
CA GLY A 90 -5.79 10.37 -2.04
C GLY A 90 -4.95 10.14 -3.30
N PHE A 91 -4.31 11.19 -3.84
CA PHE A 91 -3.38 11.05 -4.95
C PHE A 91 -2.15 10.21 -4.58
N ALA A 92 -1.58 10.40 -3.38
CA ALA A 92 -0.51 9.53 -2.89
C ALA A 92 -0.94 8.05 -2.82
N GLY A 93 -2.17 7.77 -2.37
CA GLY A 93 -2.76 6.42 -2.41
C GLY A 93 -2.95 5.89 -3.82
N LEU A 94 -3.36 6.73 -4.79
CA LEU A 94 -3.48 6.34 -6.20
C LEU A 94 -2.10 6.01 -6.80
N VAL A 95 -1.10 6.85 -6.58
CA VAL A 95 0.29 6.59 -6.99
C VAL A 95 0.80 5.29 -6.36
N HIS A 96 0.40 4.99 -5.12
CA HIS A 96 0.74 3.74 -4.45
C HIS A 96 0.10 2.51 -5.13
N LEU A 97 -1.16 2.62 -5.54
CA LEU A 97 -1.85 1.60 -6.33
C LEU A 97 -1.17 1.38 -7.69
N PHE A 98 -0.82 2.46 -8.39
CA PHE A 98 -0.04 2.37 -9.62
C PHE A 98 1.34 1.74 -9.41
N GLY A 99 1.90 1.80 -8.19
CA GLY A 99 3.13 1.11 -7.81
C GLY A 99 3.10 -0.40 -8.08
N ALA A 100 1.92 -1.03 -7.97
CA ALA A 100 1.78 -2.47 -8.23
C ALA A 100 1.99 -2.81 -9.71
N VAL A 101 1.90 -1.82 -10.60
CA VAL A 101 2.15 -1.97 -12.05
C VAL A 101 3.49 -1.34 -12.44
N LEU A 102 3.83 -0.20 -11.85
CA LEU A 102 5.04 0.57 -12.11
C LEU A 102 5.80 0.81 -10.80
N TRP A 103 6.79 -0.04 -10.52
CA TRP A 103 7.52 -0.03 -9.24
C TRP A 103 8.11 1.34 -8.86
N MET A 104 8.50 2.16 -9.83
CA MET A 104 9.05 3.50 -9.59
C MET A 104 8.08 4.42 -8.84
N ALA A 105 6.76 4.19 -8.96
CA ALA A 105 5.75 4.96 -8.22
C ALA A 105 5.85 4.75 -6.70
N TYR A 106 6.48 3.66 -6.23
CA TYR A 106 6.77 3.48 -4.80
C TYR A 106 7.78 4.48 -4.26
N LEU A 107 8.71 4.97 -5.09
CA LEU A 107 9.70 5.98 -4.67
C LEU A 107 9.03 7.29 -4.23
N LEU A 108 7.85 7.60 -4.76
CA LEU A 108 7.07 8.78 -4.39
C LEU A 108 6.01 8.46 -3.34
N SER A 109 5.24 7.39 -3.53
CA SER A 109 4.11 7.07 -2.67
C SER A 109 4.52 6.59 -1.27
N VAL A 110 5.59 5.79 -1.13
CA VAL A 110 6.03 5.26 0.16
C VAL A 110 6.48 6.38 1.10
N PRO A 111 7.35 7.34 0.69
CA PRO A 111 7.66 8.50 1.52
C PRO A 111 6.46 9.39 1.82
N ALA A 112 5.56 9.61 0.85
CA ALA A 112 4.37 10.45 1.04
C ALA A 112 3.41 9.86 2.10
N LEU A 113 3.16 8.54 2.04
CA LEU A 113 2.34 7.82 3.02
C LEU A 113 3.06 7.69 4.37
N GLY A 114 4.38 7.51 4.37
CA GLY A 114 5.19 7.56 5.60
C GLY A 114 5.08 8.91 6.29
N TYR A 115 5.17 10.01 5.53
CA TYR A 115 4.98 11.37 6.04
C TYR A 115 3.56 11.60 6.56
N TYR A 116 2.53 11.09 5.87
CA TYR A 116 1.15 11.09 6.36
C TYR A 116 1.05 10.44 7.75
N VAL A 117 1.54 9.21 7.89
CA VAL A 117 1.51 8.45 9.15
C VAL A 117 2.28 9.19 10.25
N TYR A 118 3.44 9.76 9.93
CA TYR A 118 4.24 10.55 10.86
C TYR A 118 3.48 11.78 11.38
N ARG A 119 2.92 12.59 10.47
CA ARG A 119 2.13 13.78 10.83
C ARG A 119 0.93 13.39 11.68
N ARG A 120 0.21 12.35 11.27
CA ARG A 120 -0.93 11.81 12.02
C ARG A 120 -0.55 11.45 13.45
N ARG A 121 0.55 10.72 13.65
CA ARG A 121 1.05 10.35 14.99
C ARG A 121 1.42 11.57 15.83
N ARG A 122 1.96 12.63 15.25
CA ARG A 122 2.26 13.86 16.01
C ARG A 122 1.03 14.60 16.52
N HIS A 123 -0.12 14.45 15.86
CA HIS A 123 -1.35 15.16 16.23
C HIS A 123 -2.39 14.29 16.96
N PHE A 124 -2.34 12.96 16.77
CA PHE A 124 -3.35 12.01 17.26
C PHE A 124 -2.75 10.70 17.80
N GLY A 125 -1.43 10.66 18.02
CA GLY A 125 -0.69 9.53 18.58
C GLY A 125 -0.63 9.56 20.09
#